data_AF-A0A2V8HMH8-F1
#
_entry.id   AF-A0A2V8HMH8-F1
#
_cell.length_a   1.000
_cell.length_b   1.000
_cell.length_c   1.000
_cell.angle_alpha   90.00
_cell.angle_beta   90.00
_cell.angle_gamma   90.00
#
_symmetry.space_group_name_H-M   'P 1'
#
loop_
_entity.id
_entity.type
_entity.pdbx_description
1 polymer ?
#
loop_
_entity_poly.entity_id
_entity_poly.type
_entity_poly.pdbx_seq_one_letter_code
_entity_poly.pdbx_strand_id
1 'polypeptide(L)'
;MKTLASILFLLDAVIIGLGAFGHGLQAQHVHQVLDPFPIESDLGSMIYVVWYFVSGCMLTFGITLVWVWQRLRSGDARPWFAAVLIGLLYAGIGVFGLIYRHGDPFMGLFLVLGIVLLVSGQLLVRTAQSRS
;
A
#
# COMPACT_ATOMS: atom_id res chain seq x y z
N MET A 1 -6.89 7.12 22.32
CA MET A 1 -7.29 6.74 20.94
C MET A 1 -6.70 7.64 19.85
N LYS A 2 -6.72 8.97 19.98
CA LYS A 2 -6.19 9.92 18.95
C LYS A 2 -4.72 9.67 18.60
N THR A 3 -3.88 9.46 19.62
CA THR A 3 -2.45 9.15 19.43
C THR A 3 -2.25 7.79 18.76
N LEU A 4 -3.03 6.78 19.14
CA LEU A 4 -2.93 5.44 18.56
C LEU A 4 -3.30 5.42 17.08
N ALA A 5 -4.44 6.01 16.69
CA ALA A 5 -4.83 6.09 15.28
C ALA A 5 -3.81 6.88 14.44
N SER A 6 -3.25 7.96 14.99
CA SER A 6 -2.17 8.71 14.35
C SER A 6 -0.89 7.87 14.19
N ILE A 7 -0.51 7.09 15.19
CA ILE A 7 0.66 6.22 15.14
C ILE A 7 0.44 5.10 14.12
N LEU A 8 -0.71 4.43 14.17
CA LEU A 8 -1.05 3.34 13.24
C LEU A 8 -1.09 3.83 11.79
N PHE A 9 -1.69 4.99 11.52
CA PHE A 9 -1.71 5.57 10.18
C PHE A 9 -0.28 5.85 9.68
N LEU A 10 0.55 6.47 10.50
CA LEU A 10 1.92 6.81 10.11
C LEU A 10 2.78 5.55 9.91
N LEU A 11 2.66 4.56 10.81
CA LEU A 11 3.34 3.28 10.67
C LEU A 11 2.92 2.57 9.39
N ASP A 12 1.62 2.53 9.10
CA ASP A 12 1.07 1.92 7.88
C ASP A 12 1.60 2.62 6.62
N ALA A 13 1.57 3.96 6.58
CA ALA A 13 2.13 4.75 5.49
C ALA A 13 3.63 4.46 5.25
N VAL A 14 4.41 4.35 6.33
CA VAL A 14 5.84 4.02 6.26
C VAL A 14 6.05 2.57 5.81
N ILE A 15 5.30 1.61 6.33
CA ILE A 15 5.40 0.20 5.96
C ILE A 15 5.02 0.01 4.49
N ILE A 16 3.97 0.66 3.99
CA ILE A 16 3.59 0.66 2.58
C ILE A 16 4.74 1.19 1.72
N GLY A 17 5.35 2.32 2.10
CA GLY A 17 6.48 2.90 1.38
C GLY A 17 7.73 2.01 1.41
N LEU A 18 8.05 1.43 2.57
CA LEU A 18 9.18 0.50 2.71
C LEU A 18 8.94 -0.83 1.97
N GLY A 19 7.67 -1.23 1.83
CA GLY A 19 7.27 -2.39 1.03
C GLY A 19 7.72 -2.30 -0.43
N ALA A 20 7.93 -1.11 -0.98
CA ALA A 20 8.52 -0.91 -2.30
C ALA A 20 9.89 -1.58 -2.45
N PHE A 21 10.73 -1.50 -1.40
CA PHE A 21 12.06 -2.11 -1.41
C PHE A 21 11.97 -3.62 -1.26
N GLY A 22 11.13 -4.12 -0.35
CA GLY A 22 10.92 -5.57 -0.20
C GLY A 22 10.38 -6.21 -1.48
N HIS A 23 9.39 -5.56 -2.10
CA HIS A 23 8.87 -5.96 -3.41
C HIS A 23 9.96 -5.91 -4.48
N GLY A 24 10.72 -4.81 -4.57
CA GLY A 24 11.82 -4.66 -5.52
C GLY A 24 12.91 -5.73 -5.36
N LEU A 25 13.28 -6.08 -4.13
CA LEU A 25 14.27 -7.13 -3.83
C LEU A 25 13.76 -8.51 -4.29
N GLN A 26 12.46 -8.77 -4.15
CA GLN A 26 11.87 -10.03 -4.62
C GLN A 26 11.91 -10.22 -6.14
N ALA A 27 12.24 -9.19 -6.92
CA ALA A 27 12.48 -9.35 -8.35
C ALA A 27 13.59 -10.39 -8.63
N GLN A 28 14.60 -10.51 -7.76
CA GLN A 28 15.63 -11.54 -7.90
C GLN A 28 15.06 -12.96 -7.82
N HIS A 29 14.07 -13.18 -6.94
CA HIS A 29 13.40 -14.46 -6.85
C HIS A 29 12.51 -14.72 -8.09
N VAL A 30 11.86 -13.67 -8.60
CA VAL A 30 11.11 -13.75 -9.86
C VAL A 30 12.02 -14.17 -11.01
N HIS A 31 13.22 -13.55 -11.13
CA HIS A 31 14.24 -13.96 -12.08
C HIS A 31 14.60 -15.44 -11.95
N GLN A 32 14.95 -15.89 -10.73
CA GLN A 32 15.32 -17.28 -10.49
C GLN A 32 14.24 -18.29 -10.88
N VAL A 33 12.97 -17.93 -10.72
CA VAL A 33 11.83 -18.80 -11.03
C VAL A 33 11.47 -18.74 -12.52
N LEU A 34 11.52 -17.57 -13.15
CA LEU A 34 11.05 -17.38 -14.52
C LEU A 34 12.11 -17.63 -15.59
N ASP A 35 13.37 -17.28 -15.33
CA ASP A 35 14.45 -17.37 -16.33
C ASP A 35 14.73 -18.81 -16.85
N PRO A 36 14.48 -19.91 -16.09
CA PRO A 36 14.61 -21.27 -16.63
C PRO A 36 13.54 -21.67 -17.64
N PHE A 37 12.42 -20.94 -17.70
CA PHE A 37 11.33 -21.25 -18.63
C PHE A 37 11.55 -20.55 -19.98
N PRO A 38 11.13 -21.15 -21.10
CA PRO A 38 11.22 -20.53 -22.42
C PRO A 38 10.12 -19.46 -22.59
N ILE A 39 10.16 -18.42 -21.76
CA ILE A 39 9.26 -17.27 -21.84
C ILE A 39 9.78 -16.38 -22.98
N GLU A 40 8.86 -15.90 -23.82
CA GLU A 40 9.18 -14.91 -24.84
C GLU A 40 9.85 -13.68 -24.21
N SER A 41 10.94 -13.21 -24.81
CA SER A 41 11.77 -12.15 -24.23
C SER A 41 10.99 -10.85 -23.96
N ASP A 42 10.05 -10.51 -24.84
CA ASP A 42 9.20 -9.33 -24.67
C ASP A 42 8.30 -9.47 -23.42
N LEU A 43 7.62 -10.60 -23.29
CA LEU A 43 6.77 -10.92 -22.14
C LEU A 43 7.56 -10.94 -20.82
N GLY A 44 8.74 -11.57 -20.81
CA GLY A 44 9.62 -11.59 -19.64
C GLY A 44 10.02 -10.17 -19.21
N SER A 45 10.44 -9.33 -20.17
CA SER A 45 10.82 -7.94 -19.88
C SER A 45 9.63 -7.11 -19.35
N MET A 46 8.44 -7.32 -19.90
CA MET A 46 7.22 -6.65 -19.45
C MET A 46 6.88 -6.99 -18.00
N ILE A 47 7.03 -8.26 -17.59
CA ILE A 47 6.79 -8.69 -16.20
C ILE A 47 7.70 -7.92 -15.24
N TYR A 48 8.98 -7.76 -15.55
CA TYR A 48 9.92 -7.03 -14.70
C TYR A 48 9.62 -5.52 -14.68
N VAL A 49 9.27 -4.93 -15.83
CA VAL A 49 8.86 -3.52 -15.90
C VAL A 49 7.65 -3.27 -15.02
N VAL A 50 6.61 -4.11 -15.11
CA VAL A 50 5.42 -4.03 -14.28
C VAL A 50 5.77 -4.24 -12.80
N TRP A 51 6.68 -5.16 -12.49
CA TRP A 51 7.12 -5.42 -11.12
C TRP A 51 7.75 -4.18 -10.48
N TYR A 52 8.71 -3.54 -11.16
CA TYR A 52 9.34 -2.32 -10.64
C TYR A 52 8.40 -1.11 -10.67
N PHE A 53 7.48 -1.04 -11.63
CA PHE A 53 6.43 -0.02 -11.64
C PHE A 53 5.56 -0.12 -10.38
N VAL A 54 5.15 -1.33 -9.98
CA VAL A 54 4.41 -1.57 -8.73
C VAL A 54 5.24 -1.12 -7.52
N SER A 55 6.53 -1.43 -7.46
CA SER A 55 7.41 -0.92 -6.40
C SER A 55 7.41 0.62 -6.36
N GLY A 56 7.49 1.27 -7.52
CA GLY A 56 7.38 2.73 -7.65
C GLY A 56 6.06 3.27 -7.09
N CYS A 57 4.94 2.66 -7.45
CA CYS A 57 3.62 3.02 -6.93
C CYS A 57 3.55 2.90 -5.41
N MET A 58 4.06 1.80 -4.82
CA MET A 58 4.09 1.61 -3.37
C MET A 58 4.84 2.74 -2.66
N LEU A 59 6.00 3.14 -3.20
CA LEU A 59 6.80 4.24 -2.64
C LEU A 59 6.05 5.58 -2.74
N THR A 60 5.49 5.90 -3.92
CA THR A 60 4.71 7.13 -4.14
C THR A 60 3.49 7.19 -3.23
N PHE A 61 2.80 6.07 -3.02
CA PHE A 61 1.67 5.98 -2.11
C PHE A 61 2.10 6.19 -0.67
N GLY A 62 3.17 5.55 -0.21
CA GLY A 62 3.72 5.77 1.14
C GLY A 62 4.05 7.24 1.40
N ILE A 63 4.75 7.91 0.47
CA ILE A 63 5.08 9.33 0.56
C ILE A 63 3.80 10.19 0.60
N THR A 64 2.83 9.88 -0.26
CA THR A 64 1.55 10.60 -0.32
C THR A 64 0.78 10.44 0.99
N LEU A 65 0.77 9.25 1.59
CA LEU A 65 0.11 9.00 2.87
C LEU A 65 0.81 9.74 4.02
N VAL A 66 2.14 9.79 4.06
CA VAL A 66 2.88 10.62 5.03
C VAL A 66 2.50 12.09 4.89
N TRP A 67 2.38 12.59 3.65
CA TRP A 67 1.92 13.95 3.38
C TRP A 67 0.47 14.19 3.83
N VAL A 68 -0.44 13.25 3.53
CA VAL A 68 -1.84 13.27 4.00
C VAL A 68 -1.89 13.32 5.52
N TRP A 69 -1.09 12.50 6.20
CA TRP A 69 -1.03 12.48 7.66
C TRP A 69 -0.67 13.85 8.25
N GLN A 70 0.33 14.53 7.68
CA GLN A 70 0.71 15.89 8.10
C GLN A 70 -0.44 16.88 7.91
N ARG A 71 -1.15 16.81 6.77
CA ARG A 71 -2.27 17.71 6.44
C ARG A 71 -3.51 17.47 7.31
N LEU A 72 -3.83 16.21 7.59
CA LEU A 72 -4.92 15.87 8.50
C LEU A 72 -4.65 16.38 9.91
N ARG A 73 -3.38 16.40 10.35
CA ARG A 73 -2.99 17.00 11.64
C ARG A 73 -3.10 18.52 11.68
N SER A 74 -2.96 19.21 10.55
CA SER A 74 -3.19 20.65 10.45
C SER A 74 -4.68 21.03 10.32
N GLY A 75 -5.59 20.05 10.33
CA GLY A 75 -7.04 20.27 10.23
C GLY A 75 -7.58 20.32 8.79
N ASP A 76 -6.75 20.05 7.78
CA ASP A 76 -7.18 20.00 6.38
C ASP A 76 -7.66 18.58 6.04
N ALA A 77 -8.97 18.40 5.90
CA ALA A 77 -9.58 17.11 5.60
C ALA A 77 -9.58 16.75 4.10
N ARG A 78 -9.28 17.70 3.20
CA ARG A 78 -9.32 17.47 1.73
C ARG A 78 -8.41 16.32 1.27
N PRO A 79 -7.21 16.11 1.84
CA PRO A 79 -6.32 15.02 1.43
C PRO A 79 -6.80 13.61 1.81
N TRP A 80 -7.87 13.49 2.62
CA TRP A 80 -8.44 12.20 3.01
C TRP A 80 -8.86 11.34 1.81
N PHE A 81 -9.38 11.98 0.75
CA PHE A 81 -9.82 11.28 -0.45
C PHE A 81 -8.72 10.42 -1.09
N ALA A 82 -7.48 10.91 -1.13
CA ALA A 82 -6.34 10.16 -1.65
C ALA A 82 -6.04 8.91 -0.82
N ALA A 83 -6.09 9.02 0.51
CA ALA A 83 -5.89 7.88 1.40
C ALA A 83 -7.01 6.84 1.29
N VAL A 84 -8.26 7.26 1.06
CA VAL A 84 -9.38 6.34 0.81
C VAL A 84 -9.17 5.54 -0.46
N LEU A 85 -8.79 6.18 -1.57
CA LEU A 85 -8.54 5.48 -2.83
C LEU A 85 -7.42 4.44 -2.69
N ILE A 86 -6.32 4.81 -2.02
CA ILE A 86 -5.20 3.89 -1.78
C ILE A 86 -5.63 2.74 -0.87
N GLY A 87 -6.35 3.02 0.21
CA GLY A 87 -6.84 1.99 1.14
C GLY A 87 -7.81 1.01 0.49
N LEU A 88 -8.75 1.50 -0.34
CA LEU A 88 -9.67 0.65 -1.09
C LEU A 88 -8.94 -0.21 -2.13
N LEU A 89 -7.96 0.35 -2.82
CA LEU A 89 -7.14 -0.41 -3.77
C LEU A 89 -6.39 -1.54 -3.05
N TYR A 90 -5.74 -1.26 -1.92
CA TYR A 90 -5.02 -2.27 -1.13
C TYR A 90 -5.95 -3.35 -0.60
N ALA A 91 -7.10 -2.96 -0.03
CA ALA A 91 -8.08 -3.92 0.46
C ALA A 91 -8.64 -4.80 -0.67
N GLY A 92 -8.99 -4.19 -1.81
CA GLY A 92 -9.51 -4.89 -2.98
C GLY A 92 -8.50 -5.87 -3.58
N ILE A 93 -7.25 -5.43 -3.77
CA ILE A 93 -6.16 -6.30 -4.25
C ILE A 93 -5.85 -7.41 -3.26
N GLY A 94 -5.86 -7.13 -1.96
CA GLY A 94 -5.67 -8.15 -0.93
C GLY A 94 -6.76 -9.23 -0.94
N VAL A 95 -8.04 -8.84 -1.03
CA VAL A 95 -9.16 -9.78 -1.15
C VAL A 95 -9.06 -10.59 -2.44
N PHE A 96 -8.87 -9.90 -3.58
CA PHE A 96 -8.73 -10.57 -4.87
C PHE A 96 -7.56 -11.55 -4.87
N GLY A 97 -6.41 -11.13 -4.36
CA GLY A 97 -5.20 -11.93 -4.27
C GLY A 97 -5.37 -13.15 -3.37
N LEU A 98 -6.02 -13.01 -2.21
CA LEU A 98 -6.32 -14.13 -1.32
C LEU A 98 -7.22 -15.17 -2.01
N ILE A 99 -8.21 -14.74 -2.79
CA ILE A 99 -9.10 -15.66 -3.53
C ILE A 99 -8.32 -16.31 -4.67
N TYR A 100 -7.66 -15.51 -5.50
CA TYR A 100 -7.00 -15.95 -6.73
C TYR A 100 -5.77 -16.83 -6.45
N ARG A 101 -5.04 -16.56 -5.37
CA ARG A 101 -3.85 -17.32 -4.97
C ARG A 101 -4.13 -18.33 -3.85
N HIS A 102 -5.39 -18.73 -3.69
CA HIS A 102 -5.79 -19.81 -2.77
C HIS A 102 -5.30 -19.62 -1.32
N GLY A 103 -5.40 -18.40 -0.80
CA GLY A 103 -5.07 -18.09 0.59
C GLY A 103 -3.61 -17.73 0.85
N ASP A 104 -2.86 -17.32 -0.18
CA ASP A 104 -1.48 -16.84 -0.03
C ASP A 104 -1.37 -15.77 1.08
N PRO A 105 -0.66 -16.03 2.20
CA PRO A 105 -0.56 -15.12 3.33
C PRO A 105 0.01 -13.74 2.96
N PHE A 106 0.83 -13.65 1.92
CA PHE A 106 1.37 -12.40 1.42
C PHE A 106 0.25 -11.46 0.96
N MET A 107 -0.78 -11.99 0.31
CA MET A 107 -1.94 -11.20 -0.13
C MET A 107 -2.77 -10.67 1.03
N GLY A 108 -2.76 -11.40 2.16
CA GLY A 108 -3.37 -10.95 3.40
C GLY A 108 -2.78 -9.64 3.95
N LEU A 109 -1.50 -9.37 3.69
CA LEU A 109 -0.86 -8.12 4.12
C LEU A 109 -1.49 -6.90 3.46
N PHE A 110 -1.79 -6.95 2.16
CA PHE A 110 -2.45 -5.85 1.45
C PHE A 110 -3.84 -5.56 2.02
N LEU A 111 -4.59 -6.60 2.35
CA LEU A 111 -5.90 -6.47 2.97
C LEU A 111 -5.81 -5.80 4.34
N VAL A 112 -4.89 -6.27 5.19
CA VAL A 112 -4.71 -5.73 6.54
C VAL A 112 -4.27 -4.27 6.47
N LEU A 113 -3.25 -3.93 5.66
CA LEU A 113 -2.78 -2.55 5.50
C LEU A 113 -3.91 -1.65 4.98
N GLY A 114 -4.68 -2.09 3.97
CA GLY A 114 -5.82 -1.34 3.45
C GLY A 114 -6.90 -1.05 4.51
N ILE A 115 -7.26 -2.04 5.32
CA ILE A 115 -8.24 -1.86 6.41
C ILE A 115 -7.69 -0.93 7.49
N VAL A 116 -6.43 -1.12 7.92
CA VAL A 116 -5.78 -0.30 8.94
C VAL A 116 -5.71 1.16 8.48
N LEU A 117 -5.37 1.42 7.22
CA LEU A 117 -5.35 2.76 6.64
C LEU A 117 -6.71 3.44 6.69
N LEU A 118 -7.76 2.73 6.23
CA LEU A 118 -9.12 3.27 6.17
C LEU A 118 -9.67 3.58 7.57
N VAL A 119 -9.50 2.66 8.52
CA VAL A 119 -9.99 2.83 9.89
C VAL A 119 -9.21 3.94 10.60
N SER A 120 -7.89 3.91 10.54
CA SER A 120 -7.05 4.90 11.24
C SER A 120 -7.25 6.32 10.67
N GLY A 121 -7.37 6.45 9.35
CA GLY A 121 -7.60 7.73 8.70
C GLY A 121 -8.99 8.32 8.96
N GLN A 122 -10.04 7.50 8.97
CA GLN A 122 -11.38 7.95 9.33
C GLN A 122 -11.45 8.45 10.78
N LEU A 123 -10.74 7.79 11.70
CA LEU A 123 -10.61 8.24 13.09
C LEU A 123 -9.85 9.57 13.22
N LEU A 124 -8.83 9.78 12.39
CA LEU A 124 -8.08 11.04 12.32
C LEU A 124 -8.97 12.19 11.82
N VAL A 125 -9.74 11.99 10.74
CA VAL A 125 -10.65 13.01 10.20
C VAL A 125 -11.72 13.41 11.20
N ARG A 126 -12.40 12.45 11.82
CA ARG A 126 -13.41 12.71 12.87
C ARG A 126 -12.83 13.51 14.03
N THR A 127 -11.58 13.21 14.39
CA THR A 127 -10.87 13.94 15.43
C THR A 127 -10.57 15.38 15.04
N ALA A 128 -10.18 15.63 13.80
CA ALA A 128 -9.92 16.98 13.29
C ALA A 128 -11.20 17.84 13.28
N GLN A 129 -12.33 17.27 12.86
CA GLN A 129 -13.63 17.95 12.82
C GLN A 129 -14.17 18.29 14.23
N SER A 130 -13.87 17.49 15.25
CA SER A 130 -14.28 17.79 16.64
C SER A 130 -13.57 18.99 17.28
N ARG A 131 -12.60 19.61 16.59
CA ARG A 131 -11.75 20.70 17.09
C ARG A 131 -12.01 22.05 16.38
N SER A 132 -12.78 22.06 15.29
CA SER A 132 -13.22 23.25 14.56
C SER A 132 -14.57 23.71 15.07
#